data_AF-J8HVU0-F1
#
_entry.id   AF-J8HVU0-F1
#
_cell.length_a   1.000
_cell.length_b   1.000
_cell.length_c   1.000
_cell.angle_alpha   90.00
_cell.angle_beta   90.00
_cell.angle_gamma   90.00
#
_symmetry.space_group_name_H-M   'P 1'
#
loop_
_entity.id
_entity.type
_entity.pdbx_description
1 polymer ?
#
loop_
_entity_poly.entity_id
_entity_poly.type
_entity_poly.pdbx_seq_one_letter_code
_entity_poly.pdbx_strand_id
1 'polypeptide(L)'
;MSLNMYFGEVQSQTQSMNAVCIATIQGMEQAIQSIDAFAVDTVLQGQTYSSAKAFFVQTFRPLAQGIIYLCEELIRQNDAFPSQFQSQVAQADVIEQEILEQIRDIDRMKASMEAISQAMPIPGMDAMANLFTVMRKKLQEKLEHLYEFNFTSSSNYDTALQLASSIATGLAEVQSGKGFSPASGTFSTQGLNMDWTTSIQSIGEERARQSENLLKSSSSEEGQCVVSYLKNLLSKKFGTVL
;
A
#
# COMPACT_ATOMS: atom_id res chain seq x y z
N MET A 1 17.41 7.00 16.04
CA MET A 1 15.95 7.04 16.28
C MET A 1 15.53 5.65 16.70
N SER A 2 14.61 5.52 17.66
CA SER A 2 14.10 4.21 18.13
C SER A 2 12.98 3.73 17.22
N LEU A 3 12.97 2.45 16.86
CA LEU A 3 11.88 1.78 16.15
C LEU A 3 10.82 1.32 17.14
N ASN A 4 9.63 1.91 17.06
CA ASN A 4 8.52 1.60 17.93
C ASN A 4 7.28 1.28 17.08
N MET A 5 6.57 0.21 17.45
CA MET A 5 5.37 -0.25 16.78
C MET A 5 4.28 -0.50 17.83
N TYR A 6 3.19 0.25 17.73
CA TYR A 6 2.00 0.12 18.58
C TYR A 6 0.86 -0.45 17.76
N PHE A 7 0.45 -1.68 18.06
CA PHE A 7 -0.45 -2.44 17.20
C PHE A 7 -1.84 -1.82 17.15
N GLY A 8 -2.37 -1.36 18.29
CA GLY A 8 -3.67 -0.70 18.35
C GLY A 8 -3.72 0.59 17.53
N GLU A 9 -2.63 1.38 17.54
CA GLU A 9 -2.54 2.62 16.76
C GLU A 9 -2.47 2.34 15.27
N VAL A 10 -1.61 1.40 14.85
CA VAL A 10 -1.45 1.01 13.44
C VAL A 10 -2.75 0.44 12.90
N GLN A 11 -3.45 -0.40 13.66
CA GLN A 11 -4.70 -0.99 13.23
C GLN A 11 -5.81 0.07 13.06
N SER A 12 -5.89 1.02 13.99
CA SER A 12 -6.80 2.17 13.89
C SER A 12 -6.46 3.06 12.68
N GLN A 13 -5.18 3.32 12.44
CA GLN A 13 -4.71 4.11 11.31
C GLN A 13 -5.02 3.43 9.98
N THR A 14 -4.76 2.11 9.86
CA THR A 14 -5.12 1.30 8.69
C THR A 14 -6.61 1.39 8.40
N GLN A 15 -7.46 1.17 9.41
CA GLN A 15 -8.92 1.23 9.24
C GLN A 15 -9.40 2.61 8.79
N SER A 16 -8.90 3.67 9.42
CA SER A 16 -9.25 5.05 9.07
C SER A 16 -8.83 5.39 7.63
N MET A 17 -7.59 5.05 7.26
CA MET A 17 -7.07 5.33 5.92
C MET A 17 -7.80 4.52 4.84
N ASN A 18 -8.13 3.26 5.13
CA ASN A 18 -8.88 2.42 4.20
C ASN A 18 -10.31 2.94 4.00
N ALA A 19 -10.96 3.44 5.06
CA ALA A 19 -12.29 4.05 4.94
C ALA A 19 -12.27 5.27 4.00
N VAL A 20 -11.24 6.13 4.11
CA VAL A 20 -11.04 7.27 3.20
C VAL A 20 -10.80 6.80 1.77
N CYS A 21 -9.95 5.79 1.58
CA CYS A 21 -9.66 5.24 0.26
C CYS A 21 -10.92 4.63 -0.40
N ILE A 22 -11.73 3.89 0.35
CA ILE A 22 -12.99 3.29 -0.14
C ILE A 22 -13.97 4.38 -0.57
N ALA A 23 -14.17 5.41 0.26
CA ALA A 23 -15.04 6.53 -0.08
C ALA A 23 -14.55 7.28 -1.33
N THR A 24 -13.22 7.44 -1.46
CA THR A 24 -12.60 8.10 -2.62
C THR A 24 -12.78 7.27 -3.88
N ILE A 25 -12.59 5.95 -3.81
CA ILE A 25 -12.85 5.04 -4.94
C ILE A 25 -14.29 5.18 -5.41
N GLN A 26 -15.26 5.12 -4.50
CA GLN A 26 -16.68 5.26 -4.85
C GLN A 26 -16.98 6.61 -5.53
N GLY A 27 -16.43 7.70 -5.01
CA GLY A 27 -16.56 9.03 -5.61
C GLY A 27 -15.95 9.12 -7.01
N MET A 28 -14.79 8.50 -7.22
CA MET A 28 -14.12 8.49 -8.53
C MET A 28 -14.81 7.56 -9.53
N GLU A 29 -15.38 6.44 -9.09
CA GLU A 29 -16.21 5.58 -9.94
C GLU A 29 -17.46 6.33 -10.43
N GLN A 30 -18.11 7.10 -9.55
CA GLN A 30 -19.23 7.97 -9.93
C GLN A 30 -18.80 9.08 -10.89
N ALA A 31 -17.61 9.65 -10.69
CA ALA A 31 -17.04 10.66 -11.60
C ALA A 31 -16.80 10.06 -13.00
N ILE A 32 -16.22 8.85 -13.09
CA ILE A 32 -16.02 8.14 -14.36
C ILE A 32 -17.36 7.88 -15.04
N GLN A 33 -18.36 7.38 -14.31
CA GLN A 33 -19.71 7.14 -14.87
C GLN A 33 -20.34 8.42 -15.41
N SER A 34 -20.17 9.54 -14.70
CA SER A 34 -20.67 10.84 -15.13
C SER A 34 -19.96 11.36 -16.38
N ILE A 35 -18.64 11.15 -16.48
CA ILE A 35 -17.85 11.49 -17.67
C ILE A 35 -18.28 10.63 -18.87
N ASP A 36 -18.46 9.33 -18.66
CA ASP A 36 -18.86 8.39 -19.70
C ASP A 36 -20.28 8.71 -20.21
N ALA A 37 -21.21 9.04 -19.30
CA ALA A 37 -22.55 9.50 -19.66
C ALA A 37 -22.51 10.84 -20.44
N PHE A 38 -21.69 11.80 -19.99
CA PHE A 38 -21.50 13.06 -20.70
C PHE A 38 -20.93 12.86 -22.11
N ALA A 39 -19.99 11.93 -22.27
CA ALA A 39 -19.33 11.67 -23.55
C ALA A 39 -20.29 11.14 -24.63
N VAL A 40 -21.28 10.33 -24.24
CA VAL A 40 -22.26 9.72 -25.17
C VAL A 40 -23.56 10.49 -25.27
N ASP A 41 -23.74 11.56 -24.49
CA ASP A 41 -24.95 12.38 -24.50
C ASP A 41 -25.25 12.91 -25.92
N THR A 42 -26.51 12.85 -26.35
CA THR A 42 -26.93 13.28 -27.68
C THR A 42 -27.60 14.64 -27.71
N VAL A 43 -27.91 15.23 -26.55
CA VAL A 43 -28.63 16.51 -26.42
C VAL A 43 -27.68 17.69 -26.54
N LEU A 44 -26.54 17.62 -25.86
CA LEU A 44 -25.49 18.64 -25.86
C LEU A 44 -24.65 18.54 -27.14
N GLN A 45 -25.00 19.37 -28.11
CA GLN A 45 -24.41 19.39 -29.45
C GLN A 45 -23.66 20.69 -29.74
N GLY A 46 -22.90 20.70 -30.83
CA GLY A 46 -22.07 21.83 -31.25
C GLY A 46 -20.61 21.66 -30.88
N GLN A 47 -19.75 22.45 -31.52
CA GLN A 47 -18.29 22.24 -31.49
C GLN A 47 -17.69 22.35 -30.08
N THR A 48 -18.19 23.28 -29.27
CA THR A 48 -17.78 23.44 -27.86
C THR A 48 -18.08 22.18 -27.05
N TYR A 49 -19.30 21.65 -27.13
CA TYR A 49 -19.67 20.43 -26.39
C TYR A 49 -18.95 19.19 -26.92
N SER A 50 -18.84 19.03 -28.25
CA SER A 50 -18.11 17.89 -28.83
C SER A 50 -16.64 17.87 -28.41
N SER A 51 -15.97 19.03 -28.40
CA SER A 51 -14.58 19.13 -27.93
C SER A 51 -14.45 18.95 -26.41
N ALA A 52 -15.40 19.45 -25.62
CA ALA A 52 -15.44 19.23 -24.17
C ALA A 52 -15.58 17.74 -23.83
N LYS A 53 -16.48 17.01 -24.51
CA LYS A 53 -16.66 15.55 -24.32
C LYS A 53 -15.35 14.80 -24.54
N ALA A 54 -14.67 15.06 -25.65
CA ALA A 54 -13.37 14.47 -25.94
C ALA A 54 -12.32 14.84 -24.90
N PHE A 55 -12.28 16.12 -24.48
CA PHE A 55 -11.33 16.60 -23.47
C PHE A 55 -11.52 15.90 -22.12
N PHE A 56 -12.75 15.76 -21.63
CA PHE A 56 -13.03 15.07 -20.36
C PHE A 56 -12.64 13.60 -20.38
N VAL A 57 -12.93 12.91 -21.48
CA VAL A 57 -12.52 11.50 -21.68
C VAL A 57 -11.00 11.37 -21.70
N GLN A 58 -10.28 12.30 -22.32
CA GLN A 58 -8.82 12.24 -22.44
C GLN A 58 -8.07 12.71 -21.18
N THR A 59 -8.73 13.44 -20.28
CA THR A 59 -8.06 14.07 -19.12
C THR A 59 -8.66 13.63 -17.79
N PHE A 60 -9.88 14.05 -17.47
CA PHE A 60 -10.50 13.77 -16.17
C PHE A 60 -10.79 12.29 -15.95
N ARG A 61 -11.12 11.53 -17.00
CA ARG A 61 -11.36 10.09 -16.89
C ARG A 61 -10.09 9.33 -16.45
N PRO A 62 -8.92 9.47 -17.11
CA PRO A 62 -7.69 8.82 -16.65
C PRO A 62 -7.19 9.36 -15.30
N LEU A 63 -7.44 10.64 -14.96
CA LEU A 63 -7.17 11.15 -13.61
C LEU A 63 -7.98 10.42 -12.52
N ALA A 64 -9.29 10.30 -12.72
CA ALA A 64 -10.15 9.57 -11.80
C ALA A 64 -9.72 8.09 -11.66
N GLN A 65 -9.35 7.46 -12.79
CA GLN A 65 -8.81 6.10 -12.77
C GLN A 65 -7.48 5.99 -12.01
N GLY A 66 -6.58 6.97 -12.16
CA GLY A 66 -5.33 7.03 -11.41
C GLY A 66 -5.55 7.14 -9.90
N ILE A 67 -6.51 7.97 -9.48
CA ILE A 67 -6.89 8.10 -8.06
C ILE A 67 -7.43 6.78 -7.51
N ILE A 68 -8.25 6.05 -8.29
CA ILE A 68 -8.71 4.70 -7.91
C ILE A 68 -7.51 3.78 -7.70
N TYR A 69 -6.55 3.75 -8.64
CA TYR A 69 -5.36 2.90 -8.51
C TYR A 69 -4.51 3.26 -7.28
N LEU A 70 -4.38 4.54 -6.96
CA LEU A 70 -3.69 5.01 -5.77
C LEU A 70 -4.37 4.47 -4.49
N CYS A 71 -5.69 4.65 -4.38
CA CYS A 71 -6.45 4.19 -3.22
C CYS A 71 -6.40 2.66 -3.05
N GLU A 72 -6.51 1.91 -4.15
CA GLU A 72 -6.37 0.45 -4.10
C GLU A 72 -4.97 0.01 -3.65
N GLU A 73 -3.92 0.69 -4.12
CA GLU A 73 -2.55 0.37 -3.71
C GLU A 73 -2.33 0.68 -2.23
N LEU A 74 -2.84 1.82 -1.76
CA LEU A 74 -2.77 2.18 -0.34
C LEU A 74 -3.50 1.16 0.53
N ILE A 75 -4.73 0.75 0.17
CA ILE A 75 -5.47 -0.29 0.90
C ILE A 75 -4.65 -1.58 0.97
N ARG A 76 -4.12 -2.04 -0.18
CA ARG A 76 -3.32 -3.27 -0.25
C ARG A 76 -2.12 -3.23 0.70
N GLN A 77 -1.40 -2.11 0.74
CA GLN A 77 -0.24 -1.95 1.61
C GLN A 77 -0.63 -1.81 3.08
N ASN A 78 -1.68 -1.05 3.39
CA ASN A 78 -2.19 -0.86 4.75
C ASN A 78 -2.71 -2.16 5.37
N ASP A 79 -3.25 -3.07 4.57
CA ASP A 79 -3.71 -4.39 5.02
C ASP A 79 -2.54 -5.38 5.18
N ALA A 80 -1.54 -5.30 4.29
CA ALA A 80 -0.37 -6.17 4.33
C ALA A 80 0.60 -5.80 5.44
N PHE A 81 0.82 -4.52 5.72
CA PHE A 81 1.86 -4.06 6.64
C PHE A 81 1.69 -4.62 8.07
N PRO A 82 0.51 -4.53 8.73
CA PRO A 82 0.34 -5.07 10.08
C PRO A 82 0.48 -6.59 10.13
N SER A 83 -0.06 -7.30 9.13
CA SER A 83 0.01 -8.76 9.07
C SER A 83 1.43 -9.27 8.82
N GLN A 84 2.18 -8.60 7.94
CA GLN A 84 3.60 -8.89 7.71
C GLN A 84 4.43 -8.62 8.96
N PHE A 85 4.22 -7.49 9.63
CA PHE A 85 4.89 -7.18 10.90
C PHE A 85 4.63 -8.28 11.94
N GLN A 86 3.37 -8.71 12.10
CA GLN A 86 3.01 -9.76 13.05
C GLN A 86 3.66 -11.10 12.74
N SER A 87 3.79 -11.43 11.46
CA SER A 87 4.39 -12.70 11.02
C SER A 87 5.92 -12.73 11.16
N GLN A 88 6.59 -11.58 11.00
CA GLN A 88 8.05 -11.49 10.96
C GLN A 88 8.64 -11.05 12.30
N VAL A 89 8.00 -10.09 12.98
CA VAL A 89 8.57 -9.42 14.16
C VAL A 89 7.89 -9.88 15.45
N ALA A 90 6.60 -9.55 15.64
CA ALA A 90 5.88 -9.87 16.88
C ALA A 90 4.37 -9.67 16.78
N GLN A 91 3.61 -10.44 17.58
CA GLN A 91 2.15 -10.31 17.72
C GLN A 91 1.70 -9.22 18.73
N ALA A 92 2.65 -8.52 19.35
CA ALA A 92 2.39 -7.51 20.37
C ALA A 92 3.22 -6.25 20.08
N ASP A 93 2.97 -5.19 20.85
CA ASP A 93 3.73 -3.95 20.76
C ASP A 93 5.24 -4.19 20.88
N VAL A 94 6.00 -3.40 20.13
CA VAL A 94 7.46 -3.49 20.09
C VAL A 94 8.04 -2.11 20.33
N ILE A 95 8.83 -2.00 21.38
CA ILE A 95 9.65 -0.82 21.68
C ILE A 95 11.10 -1.30 21.63
N GLU A 96 11.86 -0.84 20.63
CA GLU A 96 13.26 -1.26 20.41
C GLU A 96 14.09 -1.11 21.70
N GLN A 97 13.95 0.03 22.37
CA GLN A 97 14.70 0.32 23.59
C GLN A 97 14.42 -0.68 24.71
N GLU A 98 13.17 -1.17 24.84
CA GLU A 98 12.82 -2.17 25.84
C GLU A 98 13.50 -3.51 25.55
N ILE A 99 13.57 -3.92 24.28
CA ILE A 99 14.28 -5.14 23.88
C ILE A 99 15.78 -5.02 24.19
N LEU A 100 16.39 -3.88 23.89
CA LEU A 100 17.80 -3.62 24.17
C LEU A 100 18.09 -3.64 25.68
N GLU A 101 17.20 -3.09 26.50
CA GLU A 101 17.32 -3.11 27.96
C GLU A 101 17.17 -4.53 28.52
N GLN A 102 16.18 -5.30 28.05
CA GLN A 102 16.02 -6.71 28.43
C GLN A 102 17.24 -7.56 28.08
N ILE A 103 17.87 -7.34 26.92
CA ILE A 103 19.12 -8.03 26.55
C ILE A 103 20.24 -7.69 27.53
N ARG A 104 20.42 -6.40 27.87
CA ARG A 104 21.44 -5.95 28.84
C ARG A 104 21.20 -6.54 30.23
N ASP A 105 19.96 -6.65 30.67
CA ASP A 105 19.62 -7.25 31.95
C ASP A 105 19.91 -8.75 31.98
N ILE A 106 19.63 -9.48 30.89
CA ILE A 106 20.03 -10.88 30.77
C ILE A 106 21.54 -11.03 30.81
N ASP A 107 22.29 -10.17 30.13
CA ASP A 107 23.76 -10.20 30.17
C ASP A 107 24.30 -9.96 31.59
N ARG A 108 23.70 -9.03 32.35
CA ARG A 108 24.04 -8.80 33.77
C ARG A 108 23.70 -9.99 34.66
N MET A 109 22.55 -10.62 34.44
CA MET A 109 22.12 -11.82 35.18
C MET A 109 23.07 -12.99 34.91
N LYS A 110 23.45 -13.21 33.64
CA LYS A 110 24.43 -14.25 33.27
C LYS A 110 25.77 -14.04 33.95
N ALA A 111 26.34 -12.83 33.90
CA ALA A 111 27.60 -12.51 34.54
C ALA A 111 27.56 -12.72 36.06
N SER A 112 26.46 -12.29 36.70
CA SER A 112 26.25 -12.49 38.14
C SER A 112 26.15 -13.97 38.51
N MET A 113 25.48 -14.75 37.67
CA MET A 113 25.31 -16.19 37.87
C MET A 113 26.62 -16.97 37.69
N GLU A 114 27.43 -16.60 36.69
CA GLU A 114 28.78 -17.14 36.51
C GLU A 114 29.65 -16.86 37.74
N ALA A 115 29.61 -15.65 38.29
CA ALA A 115 30.36 -15.30 39.50
C ALA A 115 29.94 -16.13 40.72
N ILE A 116 28.64 -16.35 40.93
CA ILE A 116 28.12 -17.20 42.02
C ILE A 116 28.57 -18.65 41.82
N SER A 117 28.45 -19.18 40.59
CA SER A 117 28.83 -20.57 40.29
C SER A 117 30.31 -20.86 40.52
N GLN A 118 31.18 -19.85 40.30
CA GLN A 118 32.62 -19.95 40.59
C GLN A 118 32.91 -19.94 42.09
N ALA A 119 32.15 -19.16 42.86
CA ALA A 119 32.29 -19.10 44.32
C ALA A 119 31.72 -20.35 45.02
N MET A 120 30.64 -20.92 44.49
CA MET A 120 29.96 -22.08 45.04
C MET A 120 29.31 -22.91 43.92
N PRO A 121 29.73 -24.17 43.69
CA PRO A 121 29.06 -25.06 42.75
C PRO A 121 27.64 -25.36 43.20
N ILE A 122 26.64 -24.90 42.45
CA ILE A 122 25.21 -25.14 42.70
C ILE A 122 24.67 -26.09 41.62
N PRO A 123 24.16 -27.28 41.97
CA PRO A 123 23.51 -28.17 41.02
C PRO A 123 22.33 -27.49 40.30
N GLY A 124 22.24 -27.63 38.98
CA GLY A 124 21.16 -27.05 38.16
C GLY A 124 21.42 -25.63 37.63
N MET A 125 22.53 -24.99 38.02
CA MET A 125 22.90 -23.66 37.55
C MET A 125 23.14 -23.60 36.03
N ASP A 126 23.71 -24.66 35.44
CA ASP A 126 23.95 -24.76 34.00
C ASP A 126 22.65 -24.73 33.19
N ALA A 127 21.57 -25.32 33.71
CA ALA A 127 20.25 -25.29 33.06
C ALA A 127 19.68 -23.87 33.03
N MET A 128 19.87 -23.10 34.10
CA MET A 128 19.49 -21.68 34.15
C MET A 128 20.37 -20.83 33.23
N ALA A 129 21.68 -21.12 33.14
CA ALA A 129 22.59 -20.43 32.22
C ALA A 129 22.18 -20.62 30.75
N ASN A 130 21.76 -21.84 30.43
CA ASN A 130 21.21 -22.17 29.13
C ASN A 130 19.89 -21.45 28.87
N LEU A 131 18.99 -21.38 29.86
CA LEU A 131 17.73 -20.63 29.75
C LEU A 131 17.99 -19.16 29.39
N PHE A 132 18.86 -18.46 30.14
CA PHE A 132 19.20 -17.06 29.85
C PHE A 132 19.85 -16.89 28.48
N THR A 133 20.69 -17.86 28.06
CA THR A 133 21.28 -17.85 26.72
C THR A 133 20.23 -17.95 25.62
N VAL A 134 19.24 -18.83 25.79
CA VAL A 134 18.11 -18.96 24.85
C VAL A 134 17.23 -17.71 24.85
N MET A 135 16.92 -17.15 26.03
CA MET A 135 16.13 -15.92 26.14
C MET A 135 16.80 -14.73 25.44
N ARG A 136 18.10 -14.53 25.70
CA ARG A 136 18.89 -13.49 25.01
C ARG A 136 18.86 -13.68 23.50
N LYS A 137 19.04 -14.92 23.02
CA LYS A 137 19.00 -15.23 21.59
C LYS A 137 17.65 -14.86 20.96
N LYS A 138 16.53 -15.20 21.62
CA LYS A 138 15.20 -14.85 21.11
C LYS A 138 14.96 -13.34 21.04
N LEU A 139 15.45 -12.58 22.01
CA LEU A 139 15.35 -11.11 21.96
C LEU A 139 16.22 -10.52 20.87
N GLN A 140 17.41 -11.08 20.63
CA GLN A 140 18.30 -10.69 19.53
C GLN A 140 17.65 -10.98 18.17
N GLU A 141 17.08 -12.17 17.98
CA GLU A 141 16.35 -12.54 16.75
C GLU A 141 15.16 -11.59 16.52
N LYS A 142 14.38 -11.27 17.57
CA LYS A 142 13.29 -10.29 17.47
C LYS A 142 13.77 -8.90 17.04
N LEU A 143 14.92 -8.45 17.58
CA LEU A 143 15.52 -7.17 17.23
C LEU A 143 16.03 -7.14 15.78
N GLU A 144 16.64 -8.23 15.32
CA GLU A 144 17.09 -8.39 13.94
C GLU A 144 15.92 -8.35 12.97
N HIS A 145 14.84 -9.09 13.25
CA HIS A 145 13.62 -9.05 12.44
C HIS A 145 12.98 -7.65 12.44
N LEU A 146 13.03 -6.91 13.55
CA LEU A 146 12.54 -5.52 13.59
C LEU A 146 13.31 -4.62 12.62
N TYR A 147 14.65 -4.73 12.59
CA TYR A 147 15.48 -3.95 11.67
C TYR A 147 15.29 -4.37 10.20
N GLU A 148 15.23 -5.68 9.95
CA GLU A 148 14.98 -6.22 8.62
C GLU A 148 13.61 -5.78 8.09
N PHE A 149 12.57 -5.86 8.92
CA PHE A 149 11.23 -5.39 8.56
C PHE A 149 11.23 -3.90 8.24
N ASN A 150 11.85 -3.06 9.07
CA ASN A 150 11.96 -1.62 8.81
C ASN A 150 12.70 -1.32 7.49
N PHE A 151 13.76 -2.07 7.18
CA PHE A 151 14.49 -1.90 5.93
C PHE A 151 13.66 -2.33 4.72
N THR A 152 13.08 -3.54 4.77
CA THR A 152 12.35 -4.14 3.65
C THR A 152 11.00 -3.49 3.38
N SER A 153 10.33 -2.95 4.40
CA SER A 153 9.05 -2.24 4.23
C SER A 153 9.18 -0.80 3.75
N SER A 154 10.40 -0.24 3.70
CA SER A 154 10.64 1.16 3.36
C SER A 154 10.14 1.55 1.97
N SER A 155 10.15 0.62 1.01
CA SER A 155 9.72 0.81 -0.38
C SER A 155 8.29 0.33 -0.66
N ASN A 156 7.57 -0.18 0.34
CA ASN A 156 6.22 -0.73 0.15
C ASN A 156 5.26 0.27 -0.51
N TYR A 157 5.46 1.57 -0.28
CA TYR A 157 4.58 2.63 -0.77
C TYR A 157 5.11 3.32 -2.04
N ASP A 158 6.20 2.87 -2.65
CA ASP A 158 6.81 3.52 -3.83
C ASP A 158 5.85 3.61 -5.02
N THR A 159 5.08 2.55 -5.28
CA THR A 159 4.05 2.57 -6.35
C THR A 159 2.96 3.60 -6.06
N ALA A 160 2.53 3.73 -4.81
CA ALA A 160 1.55 4.74 -4.41
C ALA A 160 2.14 6.15 -4.60
N LEU A 161 3.41 6.37 -4.25
CA LEU A 161 4.09 7.66 -4.47
C LEU A 161 4.22 8.00 -5.96
N GLN A 162 4.54 7.03 -6.81
CA GLN A 162 4.61 7.22 -8.27
C GLN A 162 3.24 7.58 -8.87
N LEU A 163 2.17 6.91 -8.41
CA LEU A 163 0.79 7.24 -8.79
C LEU A 163 0.43 8.65 -8.35
N ALA A 164 0.68 8.98 -7.08
CA ALA A 164 0.40 10.31 -6.54
C ALA A 164 1.13 11.42 -7.31
N SER A 165 2.41 11.20 -7.67
CA SER A 165 3.16 12.14 -8.49
C SER A 165 2.55 12.31 -9.88
N SER A 166 2.19 11.21 -10.55
CA SER A 166 1.59 11.25 -11.88
C SER A 166 0.24 11.96 -11.88
N ILE A 167 -0.60 11.69 -10.86
CA ILE A 167 -1.89 12.35 -10.64
C ILE A 167 -1.70 13.85 -10.41
N ALA A 168 -0.74 14.24 -9.55
CA ALA A 168 -0.46 15.63 -9.26
C ALA A 168 0.00 16.40 -10.52
N THR A 169 0.88 15.80 -11.32
CA THR A 169 1.29 16.35 -12.62
C THR A 169 0.09 16.51 -13.55
N GLY A 170 -0.75 15.48 -13.69
CA GLY A 170 -1.92 15.55 -14.56
C GLY A 170 -2.94 16.60 -14.12
N LEU A 171 -3.19 16.73 -12.82
CA LEU A 171 -4.07 17.76 -12.28
C LEU A 171 -3.55 19.16 -12.58
N ALA A 172 -2.24 19.39 -12.39
CA ALA A 172 -1.61 20.67 -12.68
C ALA A 172 -1.69 21.04 -14.18
N GLU A 173 -1.47 20.08 -15.08
CA GLU A 173 -1.60 20.29 -16.53
C GLU A 173 -3.05 20.64 -16.91
N VAL A 174 -4.03 19.88 -16.43
CA VAL A 174 -5.45 20.12 -16.73
C VAL A 174 -5.93 21.46 -16.16
N GLN A 175 -5.41 21.88 -15.01
CA GLN A 175 -5.74 23.16 -14.37
C GLN A 175 -4.96 24.36 -14.91
N SER A 176 -3.99 24.15 -15.81
CA SER A 176 -3.12 25.21 -16.33
C SER A 176 -3.84 26.25 -17.21
N GLY A 177 -5.08 25.98 -17.61
CA GLY A 177 -5.85 26.82 -18.52
C GLY A 177 -5.52 26.65 -20.00
N LYS A 178 -4.46 25.90 -20.34
CA LYS A 178 -4.06 25.63 -21.74
C LYS A 178 -5.03 24.71 -22.49
N GLY A 179 -5.91 24.01 -21.76
CA GLY A 179 -6.87 23.07 -22.33
C GLY A 179 -8.07 23.73 -23.04
N PHE A 180 -8.26 25.04 -22.92
CA PHE A 180 -9.37 25.77 -23.52
C PHE A 180 -8.88 26.95 -24.37
N SER A 181 -9.43 27.09 -25.57
CA SER A 181 -9.15 28.20 -26.48
C SER A 181 -10.34 29.16 -26.52
N PRO A 182 -10.21 30.41 -26.02
CA PRO A 182 -11.26 31.42 -26.11
C PRO A 182 -11.57 31.83 -27.55
N ALA A 183 -10.56 31.79 -28.44
CA ALA A 183 -10.71 32.21 -29.84
C ALA A 183 -11.60 31.26 -30.64
N SER A 184 -11.52 29.95 -30.37
CA SER A 184 -12.35 28.93 -31.03
C SER A 184 -13.54 28.49 -30.18
N GLY A 185 -13.56 28.79 -28.88
CA GLY A 185 -14.57 28.30 -27.94
C GLY A 185 -14.53 26.79 -27.75
N THR A 186 -13.36 26.17 -27.89
CA THR A 186 -13.19 24.70 -27.87
C THR A 186 -12.12 24.24 -26.90
N PHE A 187 -12.23 22.99 -26.48
CA PHE A 187 -11.23 22.30 -25.67
C PHE A 187 -10.26 21.49 -26.54
N SER A 188 -9.01 21.32 -26.08
CA SER A 188 -8.00 20.50 -26.75
C SER A 188 -6.91 20.06 -25.78
N THR A 189 -6.35 18.86 -25.99
CA THR A 189 -5.19 18.34 -25.27
C THR A 189 -3.87 18.70 -25.93
N GLN A 190 -3.87 19.29 -27.13
CA GLN A 190 -2.63 19.57 -27.90
C GLN A 190 -1.66 20.52 -27.19
N GLY A 191 -2.15 21.39 -26.30
CA GLY A 191 -1.32 22.31 -25.51
C GLY A 191 -0.91 21.78 -24.15
N LEU A 192 -1.28 20.55 -23.80
CA LEU A 192 -1.02 19.92 -22.51
C LEU A 192 0.11 18.90 -22.61
N ASN A 193 0.92 18.80 -21.56
CA ASN A 193 1.73 17.59 -21.39
C ASN A 193 0.82 16.46 -20.89
N MET A 194 0.75 15.38 -21.65
CA MET A 194 -0.09 14.21 -21.36
C MET A 194 0.68 12.97 -20.91
N ASP A 195 2.00 13.07 -20.68
CA ASP A 195 2.88 11.94 -20.32
C ASP A 195 2.41 11.22 -19.04
N TRP A 196 1.79 11.96 -18.13
CA TRP A 196 1.21 11.43 -16.90
C TRP A 196 0.10 10.39 -17.14
N THR A 197 -0.61 10.46 -18.27
CA THR A 197 -1.64 9.44 -18.62
C THR A 197 -0.98 8.09 -18.89
N THR A 198 0.10 8.08 -19.66
CA THR A 198 0.90 6.89 -19.96
C THR A 198 1.49 6.29 -18.69
N SER A 199 2.00 7.12 -17.78
CA SER A 199 2.52 6.67 -16.49
C SER A 199 1.44 5.99 -15.64
N ILE A 200 0.25 6.58 -15.52
CA ILE A 200 -0.88 5.98 -14.80
C ILE A 200 -1.30 4.65 -15.43
N GLN A 201 -1.39 4.59 -16.76
CA GLN A 201 -1.78 3.37 -17.46
C GLN A 201 -0.76 2.25 -17.27
N SER A 202 0.53 2.55 -17.46
CA SER A 202 1.63 1.58 -17.28
C SER A 202 1.65 0.99 -15.87
N ILE A 203 1.48 1.83 -14.85
CA ILE A 203 1.40 1.34 -13.46
C ILE A 203 0.15 0.46 -13.26
N GLY A 204 -0.99 0.85 -13.83
CA GLY A 204 -2.22 0.05 -13.78
C GLY A 204 -2.06 -1.33 -14.41
N GLU A 205 -1.44 -1.40 -15.59
CA GLU A 205 -1.17 -2.64 -16.31
C GLU A 205 -0.19 -3.56 -15.55
N GLU A 206 0.87 -2.99 -14.99
CA GLU A 206 1.83 -3.76 -14.18
C GLU A 206 1.17 -4.33 -12.92
N ARG A 207 0.31 -3.55 -12.25
CA ARG A 207 -0.47 -4.03 -11.09
C ARG A 207 -1.41 -5.18 -11.47
N ALA A 208 -2.09 -5.07 -12.61
CA ALA A 208 -2.96 -6.15 -13.11
C ALA A 208 -2.16 -7.43 -13.38
N ARG A 209 -1.00 -7.30 -14.02
CA ARG A 209 -0.09 -8.43 -14.31
C ARG A 209 0.43 -9.10 -13.03
N GLN A 210 0.80 -8.32 -12.01
CA GLN A 210 1.22 -8.85 -10.72
C GLN A 210 0.10 -9.62 -10.02
N SER A 211 -1.12 -9.09 -10.05
CA SER A 211 -2.30 -9.79 -9.49
C SER A 211 -2.56 -11.13 -10.19
N GLU A 212 -2.49 -11.16 -11.53
CA GLU A 212 -2.64 -12.39 -12.30
C GLU A 212 -1.55 -13.42 -12.03
N ASN A 213 -0.30 -12.99 -11.88
CA ASN A 213 0.82 -13.88 -11.57
C ASN A 213 0.67 -14.51 -10.18
N LEU A 214 0.22 -13.74 -9.17
CA LEU A 214 -0.09 -14.25 -7.84
C LEU A 214 -1.24 -15.27 -7.86
N LEU A 215 -2.24 -15.07 -8.72
CA LEU A 215 -3.35 -16.02 -8.93
C LEU A 215 -2.86 -17.33 -9.57
N LYS A 216 -1.91 -17.25 -10.51
CA LYS A 216 -1.29 -18.43 -11.15
C LYS A 216 -0.33 -19.18 -10.23
N SER A 217 0.34 -18.50 -9.30
CA SER A 217 1.22 -19.17 -8.32
C SER A 217 0.43 -19.77 -7.14
N SER A 218 -0.73 -19.22 -6.80
CA SER A 218 -1.62 -19.72 -5.74
C SER A 218 -2.58 -20.84 -6.18
N SER A 219 -2.58 -21.22 -7.46
CA SER A 219 -3.32 -22.38 -7.98
C SER A 219 -2.67 -23.74 -7.66
N SER A 220 -1.77 -23.80 -6.68
CA SER A 220 -1.44 -25.04 -5.95
C SER A 220 -2.35 -25.15 -4.72
N GLU A 221 -3.45 -25.89 -4.88
CA GLU A 221 -4.44 -26.44 -3.93
C GLU A 221 -4.99 -25.65 -2.71
N GLU A 222 -4.41 -24.54 -2.23
CA GLU A 222 -4.95 -23.82 -1.05
C GLU A 222 -5.56 -22.42 -1.34
N GLY A 223 -5.54 -21.95 -2.60
CA GLY A 223 -5.96 -20.59 -2.98
C GLY A 223 -7.43 -20.37 -3.34
N GLN A 224 -8.33 -21.35 -3.18
CA GLN A 224 -9.68 -21.27 -3.79
C GLN A 224 -10.59 -20.18 -3.17
N CYS A 225 -10.37 -19.77 -1.91
CA CYS A 225 -11.19 -18.75 -1.25
C CYS A 225 -10.89 -17.33 -1.76
N VAL A 226 -9.61 -16.96 -1.88
CA VAL A 226 -9.17 -15.62 -2.36
C VAL A 226 -9.48 -15.43 -3.85
N VAL A 227 -9.37 -16.51 -4.63
CA VAL A 227 -9.73 -16.54 -6.05
C VAL A 227 -11.22 -16.20 -6.25
N SER A 228 -12.10 -16.61 -5.33
CA SER A 228 -13.54 -16.31 -5.43
C SER A 228 -13.85 -14.83 -5.17
N TYR A 229 -13.11 -14.18 -4.26
CA TYR A 229 -13.28 -12.76 -3.93
C TYR A 229 -12.76 -11.85 -5.05
N LEU A 230 -11.57 -12.16 -5.60
CA LEU A 230 -10.97 -11.39 -6.70
C LEU A 230 -11.69 -11.60 -8.03
N LYS A 231 -12.17 -12.82 -8.33
CA LYS A 231 -13.04 -13.06 -9.50
C LYS A 231 -14.35 -12.27 -9.41
N ASN A 232 -14.94 -12.14 -8.23
CA ASN A 232 -16.13 -11.32 -8.04
C ASN A 232 -15.85 -9.83 -8.24
N LEU A 233 -14.67 -9.34 -7.82
CA LEU A 233 -14.25 -7.95 -8.07
C LEU A 233 -14.02 -7.68 -9.56
N LEU A 234 -13.35 -8.59 -10.28
CA LEU A 234 -13.06 -8.46 -11.70
C LEU A 234 -14.30 -8.64 -12.58
N SER A 235 -15.18 -9.60 -12.26
CA SER A 235 -16.45 -9.82 -12.96
C SER A 235 -17.42 -8.65 -12.82
N LYS A 236 -17.32 -7.86 -11.74
CA LYS A 236 -18.10 -6.62 -11.57
C LYS A 236 -17.47 -5.42 -12.30
N LYS A 237 -16.15 -5.43 -12.53
CA LYS A 237 -15.41 -4.34 -13.20
C LYS A 237 -15.37 -4.43 -14.72
N PHE A 238 -15.41 -5.64 -15.27
CA PHE A 238 -15.40 -5.89 -16.71
C PHE A 238 -16.63 -6.75 -17.02
N GLY A 239 -17.72 -6.11 -17.46
CA GLY A 239 -18.93 -6.83 -17.84
C GLY A 239 -18.60 -7.99 -18.78
N THR A 240 -19.27 -9.12 -18.57
CA THR A 240 -19.16 -10.35 -19.34
C THR A 240 -19.15 -10.04 -20.83
N VAL A 241 -18.02 -10.22 -21.51
CA VAL A 241 -17.99 -10.46 -22.95
C VAL A 241 -17.77 -11.95 -23.11
N LEU A 242 -18.87 -12.68 -23.00
CA LEU A 242 -19.27 -13.84 -23.80
C LEU A 242 -20.77 -14.05 -23.58
#